data_AF-R4K4I5-F1
#
_entry.id   AF-R4K4I5-F1
#
_cell.length_a   1.000
_cell.length_b   1.000
_cell.length_c   1.000
_cell.angle_alpha   90.00
_cell.angle_beta   90.00
_cell.angle_gamma   90.00
#
_symmetry.space_group_name_H-M   'P 1'
#
loop_
_entity.id
_entity.type
_entity.pdbx_description
1 polymer ?
#
loop_
_entity_poly.entity_id
_entity_poly.type
_entity_poly.pdbx_seq_one_letter_code
_entity_poly.pdbx_strand_id
1 'polypeptide(L)' 'MENLECKLKIARRMELLREKLNKCIDNNLYNLNNEEILHISEELDITIVQYVRSS' A
#
# COMPACT_ATOMS: atom_id res chain seq x y z
N MET A 1 12.66 -2.86 -20.74
CA MET A 1 12.31 -4.06 -19.95
C MET A 1 12.34 -3.78 -18.44
N GLU A 2 13.31 -3.02 -17.93
CA GLU A 2 13.40 -2.62 -16.50
C GLU A 2 12.15 -1.94 -15.94
N ASN A 3 11.47 -1.12 -16.75
CA ASN A 3 10.33 -0.36 -16.25
C ASN A 3 9.10 -1.25 -15.91
N LEU A 4 8.92 -2.35 -16.64
CA LEU A 4 7.82 -3.28 -16.39
C LEU A 4 8.05 -4.09 -15.12
N GLU A 5 9.28 -4.55 -14.89
CA GLU A 5 9.63 -5.28 -13.67
C GLU A 5 9.51 -4.39 -12.42
N CYS A 6 9.93 -3.12 -12.52
CA CYS A 6 9.74 -2.13 -11.46
C CYS A 6 8.25 -1.93 -11.14
N LYS A 7 7.42 -1.70 -12.16
CA LYS A 7 5.96 -1.57 -11.98
C LYS A 7 5.33 -2.81 -11.34
N LEU A 8 5.73 -4.02 -11.74
CA LEU A 8 5.23 -5.26 -11.15
C LEU A 8 5.60 -5.40 -9.66
N LYS A 9 6.83 -5.00 -9.27
CA LYS A 9 7.24 -5.00 -7.86
C LYS A 9 6.43 -4.01 -7.05
N ILE A 10 6.20 -2.81 -7.57
CA ILE A 10 5.40 -1.78 -6.90
C ILE A 10 3.94 -2.23 -6.79
N ALA A 11 3.35 -2.81 -7.84
CA ALA A 11 1.99 -3.33 -7.84
C ALA A 11 1.79 -4.43 -6.78
N ARG A 12 2.73 -5.38 -6.65
CA ARG A 12 2.70 -6.40 -5.59
C ARG A 12 2.76 -5.80 -4.20
N ARG A 13 3.53 -4.72 -4.01
CA ARG A 13 3.59 -4.01 -2.73
C ARG A 13 2.27 -3.32 -2.41
N MET A 14 1.60 -2.74 -3.41
CA MET A 14 0.25 -2.17 -3.22
C MET A 14 -0.78 -3.24 -2.82
N GLU A 15 -0.75 -4.42 -3.44
CA GLU A 15 -1.63 -5.54 -3.04
C GLU A 15 -1.40 -5.97 -1.59
N LEU A 16 -0.13 -6.12 -1.19
CA LEU A 16 0.22 -6.48 0.19
C LEU A 16 -0.31 -5.45 1.21
N LEU A 17 -0.14 -4.16 0.93
CA LEU A 17 -0.61 -3.09 1.80
C LEU A 17 -2.13 -3.05 1.87
N ARG A 18 -2.81 -3.29 0.75
CA ARG A 18 -4.28 -3.42 0.71
C ARG A 18 -4.77 -4.59 1.56
N GLU A 19 -4.11 -5.75 1.50
CA GLU A 19 -4.44 -6.89 2.35
C GLU A 19 -4.26 -6.57 3.85
N LYS A 20 -3.18 -5.88 4.22
CA LYS A 20 -2.97 -5.46 5.61
C LYS A 20 -4.08 -4.51 6.07
N LEU A 21 -4.44 -3.53 5.26
CA LEU A 21 -5.51 -2.59 5.58
C LEU A 21 -6.85 -3.31 5.77
N ASN A 22 -7.17 -4.27 4.89
CA ASN A 22 -8.37 -5.10 5.01
C ASN A 22 -8.37 -5.90 6.33
N LYS A 23 -7.25 -6.48 6.73
CA LYS A 23 -7.15 -7.17 8.03
C LYS A 23 -7.38 -6.23 9.21
N CYS A 24 -6.91 -4.98 9.14
CA CYS A 24 -7.19 -3.98 10.18
C CYS A 24 -8.70 -3.65 10.24
N ILE A 25 -9.38 -3.59 9.09
CA ILE A 25 -10.83 -3.42 9.00
C ILE A 25 -11.56 -4.62 9.62
N ASP A 26 -11.23 -5.83 9.16
CA ASP A 26 -11.89 -7.08 9.57
C ASP A 26 -11.73 -7.36 11.07
N ASN A 27 -10.62 -6.95 11.67
CA ASN A 27 -10.37 -7.08 13.11
C ASN A 27 -11.06 -6.00 13.95
N ASN A 28 -11.93 -5.15 13.37
CA ASN A 28 -12.52 -3.97 14.02
C ASN A 28 -11.49 -3.00 14.60
N LEU A 29 -10.26 -3.03 14.08
CA LEU A 29 -9.18 -2.11 14.45
C LEU A 29 -9.27 -0.80 13.66
N TYR A 30 -10.36 -0.58 12.91
CA TYR A 30 -10.63 0.59 12.08
C TYR A 30 -10.97 1.82 12.94
N ASN A 31 -9.94 2.33 13.61
CA ASN A 31 -9.95 3.59 14.31
C ASN A 31 -8.95 4.52 13.61
N LEU A 32 -9.33 5.77 13.36
CA LEU A 32 -8.46 6.79 12.76
C LEU A 32 -7.20 7.07 13.61
N ASN A 33 -7.23 6.72 14.89
CA ASN A 33 -6.08 6.81 15.79
C ASN A 33 -5.23 5.53 15.83
N ASN A 34 -5.56 4.53 15.01
CA ASN A 34 -4.74 3.34 14.90
C ASN A 34 -3.51 3.65 14.06
N GLU A 35 -2.37 3.72 14.73
CA GLU A 35 -1.05 3.99 14.15
C GLU A 35 -0.70 3.02 13.01
N GLU A 36 -1.15 1.77 13.09
CA GLU A 36 -0.95 0.80 12.01
C GLU A 36 -1.71 1.17 10.74
N ILE A 37 -2.96 1.63 10.86
CA ILE A 37 -3.77 2.08 9.71
C ILE A 37 -3.18 3.34 9.09
N LEU A 38 -2.75 4.29 9.93
CA LEU A 38 -2.10 5.51 9.48
C LEU A 38 -0.82 5.18 8.70
N HIS A 39 0.06 4.35 9.26
CA HIS A 39 1.29 3.94 8.59
C HIS A 39 1.01 3.20 7.27
N ILE A 40 0.05 2.26 7.24
CA ILE A 40 -0.31 1.55 6.01
C ILE A 40 -0.82 2.53 4.94
N SER A 41 -1.61 3.53 5.34
CA SER A 41 -2.16 4.54 4.44
C SER A 41 -1.06 5.43 3.85
N GLU A 42 -0.12 5.91 4.68
CA GLU A 42 1.03 6.69 4.22
C GLU A 42 1.91 5.89 3.25
N GLU A 43 2.16 4.61 3.55
CA GLU A 43 2.96 3.74 2.70
C GLU A 43 2.27 3.48 1.34
N LEU A 44 0.93 3.35 1.34
CA LEU A 44 0.14 3.23 0.10
C LEU A 44 0.29 4.47 -0.77
N ASP A 45 0.16 5.66 -0.19
CA ASP A 45 0.28 6.93 -0.92
C ASP A 45 1.66 7.06 -1.59
N ILE A 46 2.73 6.76 -0.85
CA ILE A 46 4.10 6.74 -1.38
C ILE A 46 4.22 5.73 -2.52
N THR A 47 3.69 4.52 -2.33
CA THR A 47 3.79 3.42 -3.30
C THR A 47 3.02 3.76 -4.59
N ILE A 48 1.85 4.40 -4.50
CA ILE A 48 1.07 4.88 -5.65
C ILE A 48 1.86 5.92 -6.43
N VAL A 49 2.45 6.89 -5.73
CA VAL A 49 3.28 7.93 -6.37
C VAL A 49 4.47 7.30 -7.10
N GLN A 50 5.13 6.31 -6.49
CA GLN A 50 6.20 5.55 -7.13
C GLN A 50 5.70 4.80 -8.37
N TYR A 51 4.53 4.18 -8.31
CA TYR A 51 3.95 3.45 -9.45
C TYR A 51 3.69 4.36 -10.65
N VAL A 52 3.08 5.53 -10.40
CA VAL A 52 2.78 6.53 -11.44
C VAL A 52 4.06 7.10 -12.03
N ARG A 53 5.07 7.41 -11.20
CA ARG A 53 6.35 7.98 -11.62
C ARG A 53 7.27 6.98 -12.32
N SER A 54 7.10 5.67 -12.08
CA SER A 54 7.83 4.62 -12.78
C SER A 54 7.31 4.44 -14.22
N SER A 55 6.83 5.49 -14.88
CA SER A 55 6.26 5.44 -16.24
C SER A 55 7.25 5.89 -17.29
#